data_AF-A0A2V7GEP5-F1
#
_entry.id   AF-A0A2V7GEP5-F1
#
_cell.length_a   1.000
_cell.length_b   1.000
_cell.length_c   1.000
_cell.angle_alpha   90.00
_cell.angle_beta   90.00
_cell.angle_gamma   90.00
#
_symmetry.space_group_name_H-M   'P 1'
#
loop_
_entity.id
_entity.type
_entity.pdbx_description
1 polymer ?
#
loop_
_entity_poly.entity_id
_entity_poly.type
_entity_poly.pdbx_seq_one_letter_code
_entity_poly.pdbx_strand_id
1 'polypeptide(L)'
;YGADALRWTLIAGSSLGADVILDPADLETTFAPGRNLANKLWNIGRFILSQLPERVPAIEQLDVAALPLADRWILSRLQRTTVDATAQLEQFRLDEAAKVCYEFVWKELADWYVEA
;
A
#
# COMPACT_ATOMS: atom_id res chain seq x y z
N TYR A 1 -14.30 9.38 -6.71
CA TYR A 1 -13.21 8.38 -6.72
C TYR A 1 -11.85 9.05 -6.82
N GLY A 2 -11.58 9.88 -7.83
CA GLY A 2 -10.31 10.61 -7.97
C GLY A 2 -9.34 9.94 -8.96
N ALA A 3 -8.32 10.67 -9.41
CA ALA A 3 -7.37 10.17 -10.41
C ALA A 3 -6.62 8.92 -9.94
N ASP A 4 -6.23 8.87 -8.67
CA ASP A 4 -5.53 7.72 -8.09
C ASP A 4 -6.41 6.48 -8.03
N ALA A 5 -7.70 6.64 -7.69
CA ALA A 5 -8.65 5.54 -7.69
C ALA A 5 -8.82 4.94 -9.09
N LEU A 6 -8.90 5.78 -10.13
CA LEU A 6 -8.93 5.33 -11.52
C LEU A 6 -7.65 4.58 -11.90
N ARG A 7 -6.47 5.18 -11.67
CA ARG A 7 -5.17 4.57 -12.01
C ARG A 7 -4.99 3.23 -11.32
N TRP A 8 -5.27 3.16 -10.03
CA TRP A 8 -5.14 1.92 -9.28
C TRP A 8 -6.12 0.85 -9.78
N THR A 9 -7.38 1.21 -10.03
CA THR A 9 -8.39 0.26 -10.54
C THR A 9 -7.95 -0.34 -11.88
N LEU A 10 -7.45 0.50 -12.81
CA LEU A 10 -6.95 0.03 -14.09
C LEU A 10 -5.74 -0.89 -13.92
N ILE A 11 -4.75 -0.48 -13.12
CA ILE A 11 -3.53 -1.27 -12.91
C ILE A 11 -3.86 -2.62 -12.25
N ALA A 12 -4.62 -2.61 -11.16
CA ALA A 12 -4.96 -3.81 -10.40
C ALA A 12 -5.92 -4.75 -11.16
N GLY A 13 -6.75 -4.21 -12.07
CA GLY A 13 -7.64 -5.00 -12.92
C GLY A 13 -7.00 -5.53 -14.20
N SER A 14 -5.85 -5.00 -14.61
CA SER A 14 -5.18 -5.35 -15.89
C SER A 14 -4.27 -6.56 -15.77
N SER A 15 -4.76 -7.67 -15.21
CA SER A 15 -4.01 -8.91 -15.20
C SER A 15 -3.78 -9.44 -16.61
N LEU A 16 -2.65 -10.15 -16.81
CA LEU A 16 -2.28 -10.69 -18.12
C LEU A 16 -3.40 -11.54 -18.73
N GLY A 17 -3.92 -11.10 -19.87
CA GLY A 17 -4.97 -11.81 -20.61
C GLY A 17 -6.39 -11.61 -20.08
N ALA A 18 -6.60 -10.72 -19.09
CA ALA A 18 -7.91 -10.37 -18.58
C ALA A 18 -8.39 -9.03 -19.17
N ASP A 19 -9.68 -8.97 -19.53
CA ASP A 19 -10.33 -7.71 -19.89
C ASP A 19 -10.69 -6.94 -18.61
N VAL A 20 -10.36 -5.64 -18.58
CA VAL A 20 -10.80 -4.74 -17.52
C VAL A 20 -12.24 -4.34 -17.79
N ILE A 21 -13.17 -4.86 -16.99
CA ILE A 21 -14.58 -4.49 -17.07
C ILE A 21 -14.76 -3.15 -16.34
N LEU A 22 -15.05 -2.10 -17.10
CA LEU A 22 -15.46 -0.81 -16.57
C LEU A 22 -16.94 -0.63 -16.90
N ASP A 23 -17.78 -0.57 -15.87
CA ASP A 23 -19.20 -0.28 -16.05
C ASP A 23 -19.44 1.23 -15.88
N PRO A 24 -19.71 1.98 -16.99
CA PRO A 24 -20.01 3.40 -16.87
C PRO A 24 -21.37 3.67 -16.22
N ALA A 25 -22.27 2.68 -16.17
CA ALA A 25 -23.54 2.77 -15.46
C ALA A 25 -23.40 2.43 -13.96
N ASP A 26 -22.34 1.72 -13.57
CA ASP A 26 -22.01 1.42 -12.17
C ASP A 26 -20.55 1.81 -11.83
N LEU A 27 -20.36 3.12 -11.67
CA LEU A 27 -19.08 3.70 -11.26
C LEU A 27 -18.69 3.31 -9.84
N GLU A 28 -19.66 2.97 -8.97
CA GLU A 28 -19.34 2.59 -7.59
C GLU A 28 -18.68 1.22 -7.56
N THR A 29 -19.27 0.21 -8.19
CA THR A 29 -18.64 -1.12 -8.29
C THR A 29 -17.28 -1.03 -8.98
N THR A 30 -17.19 -0.24 -10.05
CA THR A 30 -15.95 -0.10 -10.84
C THR A 30 -14.82 0.54 -10.02
N PHE A 31 -15.07 1.66 -9.32
CA PHE A 31 -14.01 2.48 -8.73
C PHE A 31 -13.95 2.47 -7.20
N ALA A 32 -14.89 1.80 -6.51
CA ALA A 32 -14.86 1.66 -5.06
C ALA A 32 -13.55 1.04 -4.55
N PRO A 33 -12.97 -0.01 -5.17
CA PRO A 33 -11.71 -0.58 -4.72
C PRO A 33 -10.57 0.45 -4.65
N GLY A 34 -10.33 1.19 -5.73
CA GLY A 34 -9.31 2.23 -5.77
C GLY A 34 -9.58 3.40 -4.82
N ARG A 35 -10.85 3.82 -4.70
CA ARG A 35 -11.25 4.87 -3.73
C ARG A 35 -11.01 4.41 -2.29
N ASN A 36 -11.35 3.17 -1.97
CA ASN A 36 -11.20 2.62 -0.63
C ASN A 36 -9.72 2.54 -0.23
N LEU A 37 -8.85 2.12 -1.16
CA LEU A 37 -7.39 2.15 -0.93
C LEU A 37 -6.89 3.58 -0.70
N ALA A 38 -7.24 4.53 -1.57
CA ALA A 38 -6.82 5.92 -1.41
C ALA A 38 -7.27 6.51 -0.06
N ASN A 39 -8.52 6.24 0.34
CA ASN A 39 -9.04 6.64 1.64
C ASN A 39 -8.29 5.97 2.82
N LYS A 40 -7.98 4.67 2.72
CA LYS A 40 -7.23 3.94 3.75
C LYS A 40 -5.83 4.53 3.92
N LEU A 41 -5.12 4.80 2.82
CA LEU A 41 -3.81 5.47 2.85
C LEU A 41 -3.89 6.87 3.45
N TRP A 42 -4.91 7.66 3.10
CA TRP A 42 -5.11 8.99 3.67
C TRP A 42 -5.35 8.93 5.19
N ASN A 43 -6.18 7.98 5.65
CA ASN A 43 -6.44 7.79 7.08
C ASN A 43 -5.17 7.39 7.86
N ILE A 44 -4.41 6.42 7.34
CA ILE A 44 -3.13 5.99 7.95
C ILE A 44 -2.14 7.15 7.98
N GLY A 45 -1.93 7.82 6.85
CA GLY A 45 -1.00 8.93 6.74
C GLY A 45 -1.37 10.07 7.68
N ARG A 46 -2.66 10.44 7.75
CA ARG A 46 -3.16 11.45 8.68
C ARG A 46 -2.89 11.06 10.14
N PHE A 47 -3.14 9.82 10.51
CA PHE A 47 -2.88 9.32 11.86
C PHE A 47 -1.39 9.43 12.19
N ILE A 48 -0.51 8.88 11.35
CA ILE A 48 0.94 8.92 11.57
C ILE A 48 1.42 10.37 11.69
N LEU A 49 1.08 11.23 10.72
CA LEU A 49 1.48 12.64 10.69
C LEU A 49 1.05 13.41 11.95
N SER A 50 -0.09 13.05 12.56
CA SER A 50 -0.54 13.69 13.81
C SER A 50 0.27 13.29 15.04
N GLN A 51 1.00 12.17 14.97
CA GLN A 51 1.83 11.63 16.05
C GLN A 51 3.32 11.96 15.88
N LEU A 52 3.73 12.47 14.71
CA LEU A 52 5.14 12.70 14.45
C LEU A 52 5.70 13.85 15.30
N PRO A 53 6.92 13.69 15.85
CA PRO A 53 7.65 14.80 16.43
C PRO A 53 8.06 15.81 15.36
N GLU A 54 8.46 17.02 15.78
CA GLU A 54 8.94 18.09 14.89
C GLU A 54 10.12 17.65 14.00
N ARG A 55 10.92 16.68 14.46
CA ARG A 55 12.01 16.07 13.70
C ARG A 55 11.96 14.56 13.81
N VAL A 56 11.90 13.91 12.65
CA VAL A 56 12.02 12.46 12.52
C VAL A 56 13.45 12.13 12.12
N PRO A 57 14.18 11.30 12.88
CA PRO A 57 15.52 10.87 12.51
C PRO A 57 15.50 10.04 11.22
N ALA A 58 16.58 10.09 10.46
CA ALA A 58 16.72 9.26 9.26
C ALA A 58 16.82 7.79 9.65
N ILE A 59 16.36 6.88 8.77
CA ILE A 59 16.31 5.45 9.09
C ILE A 59 17.71 4.87 9.37
N GLU A 60 18.75 5.43 8.75
CA GLU A 60 20.15 5.05 8.92
C GLU A 60 20.71 5.41 10.31
N GLN A 61 20.01 6.30 11.04
CA GLN A 61 20.36 6.71 12.39
C GLN A 61 19.69 5.82 13.45
N LEU A 62 18.80 4.92 13.05
CA LEU A 62 18.11 4.02 13.96
C LEU A 62 18.99 2.82 14.30
N ASP A 63 19.15 2.55 15.61
CA ASP A 63 19.63 1.25 16.05
C ASP A 63 18.49 0.24 15.97
N VAL A 64 18.43 -0.48 14.85
CA VAL A 64 17.39 -1.49 14.57
C VAL A 64 17.37 -2.57 15.66
N ALA A 65 18.50 -2.89 16.30
CA ALA A 65 18.54 -3.92 17.33
C ALA A 65 17.82 -3.47 18.61
N ALA A 66 17.83 -2.17 18.89
CA ALA A 66 17.18 -1.55 20.04
C ALA A 66 15.68 -1.29 19.84
N LEU A 67 15.15 -1.45 18.63
CA LEU A 67 13.73 -1.25 18.35
C LEU A 67 12.85 -2.34 18.99
N PRO A 68 11.62 -1.99 19.41
CA PRO A 68 10.58 -2.95 19.79
C PRO A 68 10.37 -4.05 18.74
N LEU A 69 9.85 -5.20 19.16
CA LEU A 69 9.59 -6.33 18.27
C LEU A 69 8.66 -5.95 17.10
N ALA A 70 7.60 -5.20 17.37
CA ALA A 70 6.63 -4.76 16.36
C ALA A 70 7.30 -3.89 15.28
N ASP A 71 8.16 -2.95 15.68
CA ASP A 71 8.88 -2.05 14.77
C ASP A 71 9.87 -2.81 13.88
N ARG A 72 10.64 -3.75 14.46
CA ARG A 72 11.53 -4.61 13.68
C ARG A 72 10.76 -5.50 12.73
N TRP A 73 9.60 -5.99 13.16
CA TRP A 73 8.73 -6.82 12.33
C TRP A 73 8.20 -6.04 11.13
N ILE A 74 7.60 -4.85 11.31
CA ILE A 74 7.04 -4.09 10.20
C ILE A 74 8.11 -3.65 9.20
N LEU A 75 9.31 -3.30 9.67
CA LEU A 75 10.45 -2.99 8.81
C LEU A 75 10.88 -4.21 7.97
N SER A 76 10.90 -5.40 8.58
CA SER A 76 11.17 -6.65 7.85
C SER A 76 10.09 -6.95 6.80
N ARG A 77 8.81 -6.75 7.13
CA ARG A 77 7.69 -6.90 6.18
C ARG A 77 7.79 -5.91 5.04
N LEU A 78 8.08 -4.64 5.34
CA LEU A 78 8.27 -3.58 4.33
C LEU A 78 9.41 -3.90 3.37
N GLN A 79 10.55 -4.38 3.88
CA GLN A 79 11.68 -4.76 3.04
C GLN A 79 11.31 -5.90 2.10
N ARG A 80 10.58 -6.91 2.58
CA ARG A 80 10.10 -8.01 1.74
C ARG A 80 9.11 -7.54 0.68
N THR A 81 8.13 -6.72 1.05
CA THR A 81 7.19 -6.09 0.11
C THR A 81 7.92 -5.30 -0.96
N THR A 82 8.97 -4.55 -0.59
CA THR A 82 9.77 -3.76 -1.53
C THR A 82 10.44 -4.66 -2.55
N VAL A 83 11.14 -5.71 -2.11
CA VAL A 83 11.79 -6.68 -3.00
C VAL A 83 10.77 -7.35 -3.93
N ASP A 84 9.65 -7.80 -3.38
CA ASP A 84 8.62 -8.52 -4.14
C ASP A 84 7.96 -7.58 -5.17
N ALA A 85 7.59 -6.36 -4.78
CA ALA A 85 7.01 -5.36 -5.69
C ALA A 85 8.00 -4.94 -6.79
N THR A 86 9.28 -4.72 -6.45
CA THR A 86 10.32 -4.41 -7.44
C THR A 86 10.45 -5.53 -8.47
N ALA A 87 10.49 -6.79 -8.05
CA ALA A 87 10.61 -7.92 -8.96
C ALA A 87 9.41 -8.03 -9.94
N GLN A 88 8.20 -7.68 -9.48
CA GLN A 88 7.01 -7.62 -10.36
C GLN A 88 7.09 -6.44 -11.33
N LEU A 89 7.53 -5.27 -10.87
CA LEU A 89 7.71 -4.08 -11.71
C LEU A 89 8.76 -4.31 -12.81
N GLU A 90 9.88 -4.97 -12.51
CA GLU A 90 10.92 -5.33 -13.48
C GLU A 90 10.40 -6.26 -14.60
N GLN A 91 9.37 -7.05 -14.31
CA GLN A 91 8.70 -7.94 -15.25
C GLN A 91 7.47 -7.29 -15.92
N PHE A 92 7.24 -5.99 -15.69
CA PHE A 92 6.05 -5.26 -16.14
C PHE A 92 4.72 -5.85 -15.63
N ARG A 93 4.76 -6.63 -14.54
CA ARG A 93 3.58 -7.19 -13.84
C ARG A 93 3.02 -6.16 -12.87
N LEU A 94 2.47 -5.07 -13.41
CA LEU A 94 2.00 -3.93 -12.62
C LEU A 94 0.81 -4.30 -11.71
N ASP A 95 -0.04 -5.22 -12.16
CA ASP A 95 -1.16 -5.78 -11.41
C ASP A 95 -0.68 -6.50 -10.14
N GLU A 96 0.32 -7.37 -10.26
CA GLU A 96 0.92 -8.09 -9.14
C GLU A 96 1.67 -7.15 -8.20
N ALA A 97 2.40 -6.16 -8.73
CA ALA A 97 3.03 -5.12 -7.91
C ALA A 97 1.99 -4.34 -7.09
N ALA A 98 0.87 -3.95 -7.70
CA ALA A 98 -0.21 -3.25 -7.02
C ALA A 98 -0.85 -4.13 -5.93
N LYS A 99 -1.01 -5.42 -6.19
CA LYS A 99 -1.53 -6.39 -5.22
C LYS A 99 -0.60 -6.56 -4.02
N VAL A 100 0.70 -6.75 -4.23
CA VAL A 100 1.70 -6.86 -3.15
C VAL A 100 1.67 -5.62 -2.25
N CYS A 101 1.66 -4.42 -2.84
CA CYS A 101 1.55 -3.17 -2.09
C CYS A 101 0.22 -3.06 -1.33
N TYR A 102 -0.90 -3.43 -1.97
CA TYR A 102 -2.21 -3.43 -1.33
C TYR A 102 -2.25 -4.35 -0.11
N GLU A 103 -1.72 -5.57 -0.24
CA GLU A 103 -1.70 -6.54 0.86
C GLU A 103 -0.87 -6.05 2.04
N PHE A 104 0.30 -5.44 1.79
CA PHE A 104 1.09 -4.85 2.86
C PHE A 104 0.35 -3.72 3.59
N VAL A 105 -0.25 -2.78 2.85
CA VAL A 105 -0.97 -1.64 3.44
C VAL A 105 -2.12 -2.11 4.31
N TRP A 106 -2.88 -3.10 3.84
CA TRP A 106 -4.06 -3.59 4.54
C TRP A 106 -3.68 -4.53 5.68
N LYS A 107 -3.06 -5.66 5.33
CA LYS A 107 -2.90 -6.81 6.23
C LYS A 107 -1.73 -6.68 7.18
N GLU A 108 -0.77 -5.80 6.94
CA GLU A 108 0.43 -5.68 7.78
C GLU A 108 0.46 -4.33 8.49
N LEU A 109 0.37 -3.25 7.70
CA LEU A 109 0.47 -1.90 8.24
C LEU A 109 -0.80 -1.51 9.01
N ALA A 110 -1.98 -1.63 8.39
CA ALA A 110 -3.20 -1.18 9.03
C ALA A 110 -3.69 -2.15 10.11
N ASP A 111 -3.89 -3.42 9.76
CA ASP A 111 -4.55 -4.38 10.65
C ASP A 111 -3.69 -4.81 11.84
N TRP A 112 -2.35 -4.70 11.76
CA TRP A 112 -1.46 -5.07 12.86
C TRP A 112 -0.64 -3.90 13.40
N TYR A 113 0.11 -3.19 12.55
CA TYR A 113 1.10 -2.25 13.08
C TYR A 113 0.47 -0.95 13.62
N VAL A 114 -0.53 -0.40 12.94
CA VAL A 114 -1.24 0.81 13.37
C VAL A 114 -2.23 0.52 14.52
N GLU A 115 -2.73 -0.71 14.62
CA GLU A 115 -3.63 -1.15 15.69
C GLU A 115 -2.92 -1.59 16.98
N ALA A 116 -1.62 -1.91 16.91
CA ALA A 116 -0.79 -2.32 18.06
C ALA A 116 -0.46 -1.16 19.01
#